data_AF-A0A923QW98-F1
#
_entry.id   AF-A0A923QW98-F1
#
_cell.length_a   1.000
_cell.length_b   1.000
_cell.length_c   1.000
_cell.angle_alpha   90.00
_cell.angle_beta   90.00
_cell.angle_gamma   90.00
#
_symmetry.space_group_name_H-M   'P 1'
#
loop_
_entity.id
_entity.type
_entity.pdbx_description
1 polymer ?
#
loop_
_entity_poly.entity_id
_entity_poly.type
_entity_poly.pdbx_seq_one_letter_code
_entity_poly.pdbx_strand_id
1 'polypeptide(L)'
;MNRVLFIAINFFLTLPALVPVAYADEERMPNMPIIHPKKIYSVPSEAAGADLLEQRGYGDKEQAVKMMNLMMVEGSGYVGMDMRNMKMESDKPTVAMNNQKENKTSVVEMGKKPINAGNYNVDLTQSPAPAQVGANVYEFTVTDPKLNQPVLGLKLKAEVSMTSMDMGTDTPKVKEPKPGHYQVKAVFSMKGPWALKIILPNGERIFPVNAVNSAP
;
A
#
# COMPACT_ATOMS: atom_id res chain seq x y z
N MET A 1 -33.99 -21.76 -54.88
CA MET A 1 -32.96 -22.80 -54.65
C MET A 1 -31.59 -22.12 -54.67
N ASN A 2 -31.05 -21.75 -53.51
CA ASN A 2 -29.75 -21.06 -53.41
C ASN A 2 -28.67 -22.08 -53.05
N ARG A 3 -27.66 -22.21 -53.90
CA ARG A 3 -26.48 -23.07 -53.66
C ARG A 3 -25.41 -22.25 -52.95
N VAL A 4 -24.98 -22.76 -51.79
CA VAL A 4 -23.87 -22.24 -50.99
C VAL A 4 -22.58 -22.90 -51.47
N LEU A 5 -21.58 -22.09 -51.83
CA LEU A 5 -20.24 -22.49 -52.26
C LEU A 5 -19.30 -22.47 -51.04
N PHE A 6 -18.76 -23.62 -50.65
CA PHE A 6 -17.74 -23.73 -49.60
C PHE A 6 -16.34 -23.61 -50.23
N ILE A 7 -15.55 -22.64 -49.79
CA ILE A 7 -14.14 -22.49 -50.15
C ILE A 7 -13.30 -23.02 -48.97
N ALA A 8 -12.54 -24.09 -49.21
CA ALA A 8 -11.58 -24.65 -48.27
C ALA A 8 -10.21 -24.01 -48.49
N ILE A 9 -9.68 -23.33 -47.47
CA ILE A 9 -8.34 -22.74 -47.47
C ILE A 9 -7.41 -23.68 -46.71
N ASN A 10 -6.50 -24.35 -47.42
CA ASN A 10 -5.43 -25.16 -46.84
C ASN A 10 -4.28 -24.25 -46.40
N PHE A 11 -4.06 -24.15 -45.08
CA PHE A 11 -2.94 -23.42 -44.49
C PHE A 11 -1.76 -24.38 -44.27
N PHE A 12 -0.69 -24.23 -45.06
CA PHE A 12 0.55 -24.99 -44.92
C PHE A 12 1.39 -24.38 -43.77
N LEU A 13 1.56 -25.14 -42.70
CA LEU A 13 2.38 -24.79 -41.53
C LEU A 13 3.85 -25.20 -41.78
N THR A 14 4.73 -24.23 -42.01
CA THR A 14 6.19 -24.43 -42.00
C THR A 14 6.75 -24.22 -40.59
N LEU A 15 7.30 -25.27 -40.00
CA LEU A 15 7.98 -25.24 -38.69
C LEU A 15 9.41 -24.68 -38.84
N PRO A 16 9.83 -23.68 -38.03
CA PRO A 16 11.23 -23.27 -37.95
C PRO A 16 12.04 -24.27 -37.11
N ALA A 17 13.23 -24.63 -37.60
CA ALA A 17 14.17 -25.51 -36.91
C ALA A 17 14.78 -24.80 -35.69
N LEU A 18 14.69 -25.43 -34.51
CA LEU A 18 15.37 -24.99 -33.30
C LEU A 18 16.87 -25.29 -33.37
N VAL A 19 17.69 -24.27 -33.17
CA VAL A 19 19.13 -24.40 -32.93
C VAL A 19 19.37 -24.42 -31.42
N PRO A 20 20.12 -25.38 -30.84
CA PRO A 20 20.42 -25.39 -29.42
C PRO A 20 21.47 -24.33 -29.07
N VAL A 21 21.14 -23.47 -28.11
CA VAL A 21 22.09 -22.53 -27.49
C VAL A 21 22.84 -23.27 -26.39
N ALA A 22 24.16 -23.40 -26.54
CA ALA A 22 25.03 -23.92 -25.50
C ALA A 22 25.21 -22.84 -24.41
N TYR A 23 24.76 -23.12 -23.19
CA TYR A 23 25.00 -22.26 -22.02
C TYR A 23 26.30 -22.71 -21.34
N ALA A 24 27.20 -21.74 -21.13
CA ALA A 24 28.44 -21.92 -20.39
C ALA A 24 28.17 -22.26 -18.92
N ASP A 25 29.01 -23.15 -18.38
CA ASP A 25 29.07 -23.55 -16.97
C ASP A 25 29.39 -22.35 -16.07
N GLU A 26 28.40 -21.89 -15.31
CA GLU A 26 28.61 -21.06 -14.12
C GLU A 26 27.94 -21.74 -12.92
N GLU A 27 28.69 -21.74 -11.82
CA GLU A 27 28.47 -22.44 -10.55
C GLU A 27 27.01 -22.45 -10.07
N ARG A 28 26.35 -23.60 -10.23
CA ARG A 28 24.96 -23.78 -9.81
C ARG A 28 24.90 -24.01 -8.30
N MET A 29 24.22 -23.11 -7.60
CA MET A 29 23.71 -23.38 -6.26
C MET A 29 22.72 -24.57 -6.36
N PRO A 30 23.00 -25.75 -5.77
CA PRO A 30 22.33 -27.01 -6.12
C PRO A 30 20.84 -27.09 -5.75
N ASN A 31 20.26 -26.06 -5.12
CA ASN A 31 18.88 -26.06 -4.64
C ASN A 31 18.10 -24.77 -4.95
N MET A 32 18.52 -23.98 -5.95
CA MET A 32 17.72 -22.83 -6.34
C MET A 32 16.49 -23.29 -7.14
N PRO A 33 15.25 -23.00 -6.69
CA PRO A 33 14.06 -23.36 -7.46
C PRO A 33 14.10 -22.67 -8.83
N ILE A 34 13.91 -23.45 -9.89
CA ILE A 34 13.88 -22.93 -11.26
C ILE A 34 12.66 -22.01 -11.39
N ILE A 35 12.92 -20.71 -11.48
CA ILE A 35 11.87 -19.72 -11.70
C ILE A 35 11.44 -19.81 -13.17
N HIS A 36 10.30 -20.45 -13.43
CA HIS A 36 9.70 -20.43 -14.75
C HIS A 36 8.92 -19.12 -14.95
N PRO A 37 9.25 -18.30 -15.97
CA PRO A 37 8.49 -17.10 -16.26
C PRO A 37 7.05 -17.47 -16.65
N LYS A 38 6.07 -16.91 -15.95
CA LYS A 38 4.64 -17.23 -16.15
C LYS A 38 4.04 -16.60 -17.41
N LYS A 39 4.67 -15.53 -17.92
CA LYS A 39 4.29 -14.82 -19.15
C LYS A 39 5.53 -14.22 -19.79
N ILE A 40 5.70 -14.44 -21.09
CA ILE A 40 6.73 -13.81 -21.91
C ILE A 40 6.01 -12.79 -22.80
N TYR A 41 6.39 -11.52 -22.68
CA TYR A 41 5.91 -10.46 -23.56
C TYR A 41 6.97 -10.24 -24.64
N SER A 42 6.65 -10.62 -25.87
CA SER A 42 7.47 -10.31 -27.03
C SER A 42 7.12 -8.89 -27.49
N VAL A 43 8.10 -7.98 -27.51
CA VAL A 43 7.93 -6.63 -28.06
C VAL A 43 8.26 -6.71 -29.55
N PRO A 44 7.28 -6.54 -30.45
CA PRO A 44 7.39 -7.01 -31.83
C PRO A 44 8.12 -6.06 -32.78
N SER A 45 8.58 -4.87 -32.35
CA SER A 45 9.34 -3.98 -33.24
C SER A 45 10.26 -3.03 -32.49
N GLU A 46 11.37 -2.67 -33.14
CA GLU A 46 12.35 -1.68 -32.67
C GLU A 46 11.69 -0.30 -32.41
N ALA A 47 10.66 0.04 -33.21
CA ALA A 47 9.85 1.23 -33.03
C ALA A 47 8.97 1.20 -31.76
N ALA A 48 8.42 0.03 -31.39
CA ALA A 48 7.67 -0.13 -30.14
C ALA A 48 8.59 -0.18 -28.90
N GLY A 49 9.87 -0.53 -29.09
CA GLY A 49 10.88 -0.49 -28.04
C GLY A 49 11.27 0.94 -27.64
N ALA A 50 11.33 1.86 -28.60
CA ALA A 50 11.65 3.27 -28.34
C ALA A 50 10.60 3.95 -27.45
N ASP A 51 9.31 3.70 -27.70
CA ASP A 51 8.19 4.28 -26.93
C ASP A 51 8.15 3.75 -25.49
N LEU A 52 8.54 2.48 -25.28
CA LEU A 52 8.68 1.88 -23.95
C LEU A 52 9.91 2.41 -23.19
N LEU A 53 10.96 2.83 -23.89
CA LEU A 53 12.13 3.50 -23.30
C LEU A 53 11.77 4.92 -22.86
N GLU A 54 10.96 5.64 -23.62
CA GLU A 54 10.43 6.96 -23.22
C GLU A 54 9.46 6.87 -22.04
N GLN A 55 8.68 5.79 -21.93
CA GLN A 55 7.81 5.54 -20.77
C GLN A 55 8.53 5.06 -19.50
N ARG A 56 9.76 4.55 -19.60
CA ARG A 56 10.62 4.38 -18.42
C ARG A 56 11.02 5.77 -17.98
N GLY A 57 10.27 6.32 -17.01
CA GLY A 57 10.22 7.73 -16.61
C GLY A 57 11.49 8.42 -16.12
N TYR A 58 12.67 8.01 -16.60
CA TYR A 58 13.92 8.69 -16.36
C TYR A 58 14.54 9.27 -17.63
N GLY A 59 14.14 8.87 -18.84
CA GLY A 59 14.62 9.46 -20.11
C GLY A 59 16.13 9.74 -20.12
N ASP A 60 16.53 10.94 -20.56
CA ASP A 60 17.93 11.39 -20.58
C ASP A 60 18.59 11.50 -19.19
N LYS A 61 17.82 11.37 -18.10
CA LYS A 61 18.30 11.46 -16.71
C LYS A 61 18.59 10.10 -16.09
N GLU A 62 18.44 8.99 -16.82
CA GLU A 62 18.72 7.65 -16.29
C GLU A 62 20.15 7.54 -15.72
N GLN A 63 21.14 8.10 -16.42
CA GLN A 63 22.53 8.09 -15.97
C GLN A 63 22.73 8.87 -14.66
N ALA A 64 22.05 10.01 -14.52
CA ALA A 64 22.10 10.83 -13.31
C ALA A 64 21.42 10.14 -12.11
N VAL A 65 20.26 9.51 -12.33
CA VAL A 65 19.53 8.76 -11.29
C VAL A 65 20.30 7.52 -10.87
N LYS A 66 20.95 6.83 -11.82
CA LYS A 66 21.81 5.68 -11.53
C LYS A 66 23.02 6.07 -10.68
N MET A 67 23.69 7.19 -11.00
CA MET A 67 24.80 7.73 -10.21
C MET A 67 24.33 8.16 -8.81
N MET A 68 23.17 8.81 -8.71
CA MET A 68 22.58 9.24 -7.44
C MET A 68 22.22 8.05 -6.52
N ASN A 69 21.62 6.99 -7.09
CA ASN A 69 21.32 5.77 -6.35
C ASN A 69 22.60 5.04 -5.93
N LEU A 70 23.62 5.01 -6.78
CA LEU A 70 24.91 4.39 -6.44
C LEU A 70 25.59 5.12 -5.28
N MET A 71 25.61 6.46 -5.29
CA MET A 71 26.16 7.24 -4.17
C MET A 71 25.33 7.12 -2.88
N MET A 72 24.02 6.89 -2.98
CA MET A 72 23.17 6.65 -1.80
C MET A 72 23.30 5.23 -1.24
N VAL A 73 23.56 4.22 -2.08
CA VAL A 73 23.63 2.81 -1.66
C VAL A 73 25.04 2.40 -1.25
N GLU A 74 26.08 2.99 -1.82
CA GLU A 74 27.48 2.77 -1.41
C GLU A 74 28.01 3.81 -0.40
N GLY A 75 27.21 4.82 -0.06
CA GLY A 75 27.58 5.95 0.81
C GLY A 75 27.51 5.72 2.33
N SER A 76 27.55 4.47 2.82
CA SER A 76 27.53 4.16 4.26
C SER A 76 28.75 3.33 4.70
N GLY A 77 29.94 3.72 4.21
CA GLY A 77 31.23 3.24 4.72
C GLY A 77 31.76 4.00 5.95
N TYR A 78 31.01 4.96 6.52
CA TYR A 78 31.40 5.66 7.76
C TYR A 78 30.94 4.91 9.01
N VAL A 79 31.28 3.63 9.11
CA VAL A 79 31.27 2.88 10.37
C VAL A 79 32.63 3.14 11.03
N GLY A 80 32.77 4.25 11.76
CA GLY A 80 34.03 4.54 12.46
C GLY A 80 34.22 5.93 13.08
N MET A 81 33.33 6.90 12.87
CA MET A 81 33.42 8.17 13.61
C MET A 81 32.81 8.00 15.01
N ASP A 82 33.66 7.60 15.94
CA ASP A 82 33.40 7.50 17.37
C ASP A 82 33.08 8.91 17.92
N MET A 83 31.80 9.27 18.02
CA MET A 83 31.34 10.52 18.67
C MET A 83 31.39 10.44 20.20
N ARG A 84 32.40 9.78 20.77
CA ARG A 84 32.66 9.75 22.21
C ARG A 84 33.57 10.93 22.54
N ASN A 85 32.98 12.09 22.86
CA ASN A 85 33.51 13.15 23.75
C ASN A 85 32.97 14.56 23.50
N MET A 86 31.76 14.75 22.96
CA MET A 86 31.09 16.05 23.12
C MET A 86 30.40 16.12 24.49
N LYS A 87 31.20 16.40 25.52
CA LYS A 87 30.74 16.77 26.85
C LYS A 87 30.19 18.21 26.76
N MET A 88 28.92 18.35 26.38
CA MET A 88 28.20 19.61 26.57
C MET A 88 27.91 19.78 28.06
N GLU A 89 28.75 20.57 28.70
CA GLU A 89 28.49 21.15 30.01
C GLU A 89 27.54 22.32 29.80
N SER A 90 26.24 22.08 29.95
CA SER A 90 25.21 23.12 29.93
C SER A 90 24.75 23.42 31.34
N ASP A 91 25.05 24.63 31.77
CA ASP A 91 24.60 25.25 33.02
C ASP A 91 23.07 25.27 33.12
N LYS A 92 22.61 25.02 34.35
CA LYS A 92 21.21 25.05 34.77
C LYS A 92 20.60 26.43 34.54
N PRO A 93 19.29 26.48 34.25
CA PRO A 93 18.44 27.12 35.25
C PRO A 93 17.25 26.25 35.64
N THR A 94 17.12 26.11 36.95
CA THR A 94 15.97 25.65 37.72
C THR A 94 14.72 26.41 37.28
N VAL A 95 13.79 25.75 36.60
CA VAL A 95 12.41 26.24 36.41
C VAL A 95 11.46 25.28 37.12
N ALA A 96 10.63 25.88 37.96
CA ALA A 96 9.77 25.28 38.94
C ALA A 96 8.85 24.19 38.37
N MET A 97 8.83 23.05 39.08
CA MET A 97 7.79 22.04 39.00
C MET A 97 6.44 22.68 39.35
N ASN A 98 5.56 22.77 38.36
CA ASN A 98 4.13 22.88 38.63
C ASN A 98 3.35 22.11 37.56
N ASN A 99 2.26 21.49 38.00
CA ASN A 99 1.27 20.75 37.22
C ASN A 99 1.54 19.27 36.96
N GLN A 100 1.54 18.51 38.05
CA GLN A 100 1.04 17.15 38.04
C GLN A 100 -0.49 17.20 37.89
N LYS A 101 -0.97 17.54 36.69
CA LYS A 101 -2.36 17.35 36.31
C LYS A 101 -2.43 15.98 35.66
N GLU A 102 -2.98 15.04 36.41
CA GLU A 102 -3.28 13.67 36.01
C GLU A 102 -3.68 13.62 34.54
N ASN A 103 -2.79 13.06 33.72
CA ASN A 103 -3.10 12.67 32.36
C ASN A 103 -4.04 11.48 32.46
N LYS A 104 -5.31 11.79 32.72
CA LYS A 104 -6.44 10.87 32.55
C LYS A 104 -6.43 10.54 31.07
N THR A 105 -5.78 9.42 30.74
CA THR A 105 -5.83 8.74 29.46
C THR A 105 -7.29 8.72 29.07
N SER A 106 -7.66 9.69 28.24
CA SER A 106 -8.96 9.76 27.63
C SER A 106 -8.91 8.60 26.66
N VAL A 107 -9.38 7.44 27.12
CA VAL A 107 -9.89 6.42 26.23
C VAL A 107 -10.91 7.19 25.41
N VAL A 108 -10.50 7.58 24.20
CA VAL A 108 -11.39 8.14 23.20
C VAL A 108 -12.31 6.97 22.89
N GLU A 109 -13.35 6.85 23.70
CA GLU A 109 -14.57 6.16 23.33
C GLU A 109 -14.89 6.79 21.98
N MET A 110 -14.73 6.02 20.89
CA MET A 110 -15.28 6.37 19.59
C MET A 110 -16.80 6.32 19.72
N GLY A 111 -17.33 7.24 20.54
CA GLY A 111 -18.72 7.45 20.80
C GLY A 111 -19.29 8.06 19.54
N LYS A 112 -19.93 7.20 18.74
CA LYS A 112 -21.08 7.40 17.83
C LYS A 112 -21.50 8.85 17.52
N LYS A 113 -20.56 9.75 17.23
CA LYS A 113 -20.87 11.08 16.72
C LYS A 113 -20.60 11.03 15.22
N PRO A 114 -21.64 11.14 14.39
CA PRO A 114 -21.48 11.05 12.95
C PRO A 114 -20.51 12.14 12.48
N ILE A 115 -19.47 11.74 11.77
CA ILE A 115 -18.47 12.65 11.22
C ILE A 115 -18.82 12.89 9.74
N ASN A 116 -19.16 14.14 9.39
CA ASN A 116 -19.75 14.55 8.09
C ASN A 116 -18.78 14.50 6.89
N ALA A 117 -18.52 13.36 6.27
CA ALA A 117 -17.69 13.13 5.08
C ALA A 117 -18.18 13.80 3.80
N GLY A 118 -17.99 15.12 3.68
CA GLY A 118 -18.65 15.88 2.63
C GLY A 118 -20.16 15.78 2.81
N ASN A 119 -20.84 15.19 1.82
CA ASN A 119 -22.30 14.99 1.84
C ASN A 119 -22.74 13.67 2.48
N TYR A 120 -21.89 12.97 3.24
CA TYR A 120 -22.25 11.68 3.86
C TYR A 120 -21.92 11.65 5.35
N ASN A 121 -22.81 11.05 6.14
CA ASN A 121 -22.54 10.67 7.52
C ASN A 121 -21.93 9.28 7.54
N VAL A 122 -20.78 9.12 8.19
CA VAL A 122 -20.11 7.82 8.32
C VAL A 122 -19.99 7.47 9.80
N ASP A 123 -20.65 6.38 10.19
CA ASP A 123 -20.50 5.77 11.50
C ASP A 123 -19.56 4.57 11.38
N LEU A 124 -18.55 4.50 12.25
CA LEU A 124 -17.53 3.45 12.25
C LEU A 124 -17.62 2.63 13.54
N THR A 125 -17.66 1.31 13.40
CA THR A 125 -17.50 0.34 14.47
C THR A 125 -16.30 -0.54 14.18
N GLN A 126 -15.53 -0.87 15.20
CA GLN A 126 -14.27 -1.58 15.08
C GLN A 126 -14.28 -2.84 15.95
N SER A 127 -13.73 -3.94 15.45
CA SER A 127 -13.54 -5.19 16.19
C SER A 127 -12.16 -5.81 15.86
N PRO A 128 -11.30 -6.07 16.86
CA PRO A 128 -11.47 -5.77 18.30
C PRO A 128 -11.42 -4.27 18.62
N ALA A 129 -11.95 -3.88 19.79
CA ALA A 129 -11.84 -2.53 20.36
C ALA A 129 -11.18 -2.60 21.75
N PRO A 130 -9.97 -2.05 21.97
CA PRO A 130 -9.14 -1.28 21.02
C PRO A 130 -8.57 -2.12 19.87
N ALA A 131 -8.03 -1.45 18.85
CA ALA A 131 -7.42 -2.12 17.69
C ALA A 131 -6.20 -2.90 18.15
N GLN A 132 -5.96 -4.07 17.57
CA GLN A 132 -4.82 -4.92 17.95
C GLN A 132 -3.83 -5.09 16.80
N VAL A 133 -2.57 -5.41 17.12
CA VAL A 133 -1.62 -5.91 16.12
C VAL A 133 -2.19 -7.19 15.51
N GLY A 134 -2.18 -7.28 14.17
CA GLY A 134 -2.84 -8.35 13.41
C GLY A 134 -4.09 -7.87 12.68
N ALA A 135 -5.02 -8.80 12.43
CA ALA A 135 -6.22 -8.53 11.65
C ALA A 135 -7.31 -7.82 12.47
N ASN A 136 -7.83 -6.72 11.94
CA ASN A 136 -8.91 -5.93 12.52
C ASN A 136 -10.02 -5.76 11.49
N VAL A 137 -11.26 -5.80 11.96
CA VAL A 137 -12.45 -5.61 11.13
C VAL A 137 -13.06 -4.26 11.46
N TYR A 138 -13.26 -3.46 10.42
CA TYR A 138 -13.93 -2.17 10.47
C TYR A 138 -15.23 -2.28 9.72
N GLU A 139 -16.33 -2.00 10.42
CA GLU A 139 -17.67 -1.94 9.85
C GLU A 139 -18.13 -0.50 9.85
N PHE A 140 -18.60 -0.01 8.71
CA PHE A 140 -19.04 1.37 8.56
C PHE A 140 -20.41 1.44 7.93
N THR A 141 -21.24 2.34 8.45
CA THR A 141 -22.56 2.65 7.92
C THR A 141 -22.50 4.03 7.31
N VAL A 142 -22.82 4.12 6.02
CA VAL A 142 -22.82 5.40 5.29
C VAL A 142 -24.27 5.85 5.11
N THR A 143 -24.63 7.00 5.66
CA THR A 143 -25.97 7.58 5.57
C THR A 143 -25.96 8.92 4.85
N ASP A 144 -27.00 9.18 4.06
CA ASP A 144 -27.23 10.50 3.47
C ASP A 144 -27.76 11.45 4.56
N PRO A 145 -27.08 12.56 4.88
CA PRO A 145 -27.51 13.49 5.93
C PRO A 145 -28.83 14.21 5.59
N LYS A 146 -29.23 14.27 4.32
CA LYS A 146 -30.49 14.91 3.90
C LYS A 146 -31.68 13.98 4.11
N LEU A 147 -31.51 12.70 3.79
CA LEU A 147 -32.59 11.71 3.81
C LEU A 147 -32.57 10.82 5.05
N ASN A 148 -31.46 10.82 5.81
CA ASN A 148 -31.16 9.88 6.89
C ASN A 148 -31.31 8.40 6.46
N GLN A 149 -30.99 8.09 5.20
CA GLN A 149 -31.08 6.75 4.63
C GLN A 149 -29.70 6.18 4.33
N PRO A 150 -29.48 4.85 4.49
CA PRO A 150 -28.24 4.21 4.08
C PRO A 150 -28.00 4.35 2.57
N VAL A 151 -26.76 4.65 2.18
CA VAL A 151 -26.39 4.81 0.77
C VAL A 151 -25.80 3.51 0.25
N LEU A 152 -26.44 2.91 -0.75
CA LEU A 152 -26.09 1.60 -1.30
C LEU A 152 -25.09 1.70 -2.46
N GLY A 153 -24.29 0.64 -2.65
CA GLY A 153 -23.51 0.45 -3.87
C GLY A 153 -22.39 1.48 -4.08
N LEU A 154 -21.91 2.13 -3.01
CA LEU A 154 -20.83 3.09 -3.12
C LEU A 154 -19.51 2.38 -3.44
N LYS A 155 -18.78 2.93 -4.43
CA LYS A 155 -17.42 2.52 -4.75
C LYS A 155 -16.45 3.17 -3.79
N LEU A 156 -16.31 2.58 -2.61
CA LEU A 156 -15.40 3.07 -1.57
C LEU A 156 -14.00 2.51 -1.76
N LYS A 157 -12.98 3.32 -1.47
CA LYS A 157 -11.60 2.86 -1.30
C LYS A 157 -11.18 3.05 0.16
N ALA A 158 -10.32 2.17 0.65
CA ALA A 158 -9.74 2.28 1.98
C ALA A 158 -8.21 2.29 1.85
N GLU A 159 -7.58 3.14 2.62
CA GLU A 159 -6.14 3.29 2.75
C GLU A 159 -5.76 3.21 4.23
N VAL A 160 -4.72 2.47 4.53
CA VAL A 160 -4.21 2.28 5.89
C VAL A 160 -2.75 2.66 5.90
N SER A 161 -2.40 3.61 6.76
CA SER A 161 -1.01 4.07 6.91
C SER A 161 -0.68 4.31 8.38
N MET A 162 0.60 4.17 8.73
CA MET A 162 1.09 4.49 10.06
C MET A 162 1.38 6.00 10.13
N THR A 163 0.92 6.66 11.18
CA THR A 163 1.02 8.14 11.28
C THR A 163 2.35 8.61 11.86
N SER A 164 3.04 7.77 12.62
CA SER A 164 4.31 8.10 13.26
C SER A 164 5.54 7.77 12.41
N MET A 165 5.41 6.92 11.39
CA MET A 165 6.51 6.43 10.57
C MET A 165 5.98 6.05 9.18
N ASP A 166 6.73 6.35 8.13
CA ASP A 166 6.37 5.93 6.77
C ASP A 166 6.73 4.45 6.58
N MET A 167 5.69 3.61 6.58
CA MET A 167 5.78 2.18 6.30
C MET A 167 5.07 1.82 4.98
N GLY A 168 4.80 2.84 4.16
CA GLY A 168 3.90 2.72 3.01
C GLY A 168 2.42 2.77 3.39
N THR A 169 1.58 2.60 2.38
CA THR A 169 0.12 2.61 2.50
C THR A 169 -0.42 1.29 1.98
N ASP A 170 -1.23 0.61 2.79
CA ASP A 170 -1.98 -0.58 2.39
C ASP A 170 -3.38 -0.17 1.88
N THR A 171 -3.89 -0.87 0.87
CA THR A 171 -5.19 -0.59 0.24
C THR A 171 -6.13 -1.78 0.38
N PRO A 172 -6.69 -2.02 1.58
CA PRO A 172 -7.54 -3.18 1.82
C PRO A 172 -8.85 -3.08 1.03
N LYS A 173 -9.34 -4.23 0.56
CA LYS A 173 -10.59 -4.30 -0.21
C LYS A 173 -11.81 -4.03 0.67
N VAL A 174 -12.61 -3.04 0.28
CA VAL A 174 -13.93 -2.78 0.88
C VAL A 174 -14.96 -3.76 0.33
N LYS A 175 -15.81 -4.30 1.20
CA LYS A 175 -16.96 -5.15 0.84
C LYS A 175 -18.24 -4.54 1.40
N GLU A 176 -19.37 -4.72 0.73
CA GLU A 176 -20.70 -4.31 1.21
C GLU A 176 -21.51 -5.57 1.55
N PRO A 177 -21.36 -6.16 2.75
CA PRO A 177 -22.08 -7.38 3.11
C PRO A 177 -23.60 -7.19 3.24
N LYS A 178 -24.06 -5.97 3.56
CA LYS A 178 -25.47 -5.60 3.63
C LYS A 178 -25.66 -4.21 3.02
N PRO A 179 -26.82 -3.91 2.41
CA PRO A 179 -27.13 -2.59 1.87
C PRO A 179 -26.74 -1.42 2.79
N GLY A 180 -25.82 -0.56 2.34
CA GLY A 180 -25.35 0.61 3.09
C GLY A 180 -24.43 0.31 4.29
N HIS A 181 -24.10 -0.96 4.52
CA HIS A 181 -23.11 -1.41 5.50
C HIS A 181 -21.90 -1.98 4.77
N TYR A 182 -20.76 -1.40 5.07
CA TYR A 182 -19.51 -1.73 4.43
C TYR A 182 -18.52 -2.28 5.46
N GLN A 183 -17.63 -3.16 5.02
CA GLN A 183 -16.67 -3.84 5.86
C GLN A 183 -15.29 -3.80 5.19
N VAL A 184 -14.28 -3.49 6.00
CA VAL A 184 -12.85 -3.52 5.63
C VAL A 184 -12.11 -4.38 6.64
N LYS A 185 -11.21 -5.23 6.13
CA LYS A 185 -10.25 -5.97 6.96
C LYS A 185 -8.89 -5.31 6.78
N ALA A 186 -8.39 -4.70 7.84
CA ALA A 186 -7.05 -4.09 7.86
C ALA A 186 -6.13 -4.94 8.75
N VAL A 187 -4.85 -5.05 8.37
CA VAL A 187 -3.85 -5.80 9.13
C VAL A 187 -2.78 -4.82 9.60
N PHE A 188 -2.56 -4.74 10.91
CA PHE A 188 -1.50 -3.91 11.49
C PHE A 188 -0.30 -4.76 11.88
N SER A 189 0.87 -4.46 11.33
CA SER A 189 2.08 -5.24 11.59
C SER A 189 2.78 -4.88 12.90
N MET A 190 2.46 -3.73 13.49
CA MET A 190 3.12 -3.21 14.68
C MET A 190 2.16 -2.38 15.53
N LYS A 191 2.48 -2.28 16.83
CA LYS A 191 1.80 -1.37 17.75
C LYS A 191 2.09 0.08 17.36
N GLY A 192 1.14 0.98 17.60
CA GLY A 192 1.33 2.41 17.40
C GLY A 192 0.13 3.11 16.77
N PRO A 193 0.30 4.39 16.40
CA PRO A 193 -0.76 5.19 15.83
C PRO A 193 -0.86 4.99 14.30
N TRP A 194 -2.01 4.52 13.87
CA TRP A 194 -2.39 4.28 12.48
C TRP A 194 -3.52 5.23 12.07
N ALA A 195 -3.70 5.39 10.77
CA ALA A 195 -4.83 6.10 10.17
C ALA A 195 -5.52 5.20 9.17
N LEU A 196 -6.83 5.02 9.34
CA LEU A 196 -7.70 4.43 8.33
C LEU A 196 -8.36 5.57 7.56
N LYS A 197 -7.95 5.76 6.31
CA LYS A 197 -8.57 6.72 5.39
C LYS A 197 -9.60 6.00 4.51
N ILE A 198 -10.84 6.47 4.53
CA ILE A 198 -11.91 6.02 3.65
C ILE A 198 -12.16 7.10 2.59
N ILE A 199 -12.01 6.74 1.32
CA ILE A 199 -12.23 7.62 0.18
C ILE A 199 -13.60 7.28 -0.42
N LEU A 200 -14.50 8.25 -0.36
CA LEU A 200 -15.82 8.25 -0.94
C LEU A 200 -15.80 8.98 -2.30
N PRO A 201 -16.79 8.77 -3.18
CA PRO A 201 -16.86 9.51 -4.46
C PRO A 201 -16.83 11.03 -4.31
N ASN A 202 -17.29 11.57 -3.18
CA ASN A 202 -17.46 13.00 -2.93
C ASN A 202 -16.56 13.53 -1.78
N GLY A 203 -15.52 12.80 -1.38
CA GLY A 203 -14.60 13.25 -0.33
C GLY A 203 -13.87 12.12 0.39
N GLU A 204 -13.06 12.47 1.37
CA GLU A 204 -12.32 11.50 2.19
C GLU A 204 -12.58 11.71 3.69
N ARG A 205 -12.43 10.63 4.45
CA ARG A 205 -12.49 10.62 5.91
C ARG A 205 -11.30 9.89 6.47
N ILE A 206 -10.68 10.49 7.49
CA ILE A 206 -9.56 9.90 8.19
C ILE A 206 -10.01 9.55 9.60
N PHE A 207 -9.86 8.28 9.98
CA PHE A 207 -10.13 7.77 11.31
C PHE A 207 -8.80 7.44 11.99
N PRO A 208 -8.44 8.14 13.08
CA PRO A 208 -7.26 7.79 13.85
C PRO A 208 -7.50 6.47 14.59
N VAL A 209 -6.54 5.55 14.50
CA VAL A 209 -6.60 4.21 15.10
C VAL A 209 -5.34 4.00 15.92
N ASN A 210 -5.44 3.54 17.16
CA ASN A 210 -4.28 3.15 17.95
C ASN A 210 -4.27 1.63 18.12
N ALA A 211 -3.30 0.97 17.46
CA ALA A 211 -3.12 -0.47 17.55
C ALA A 211 -2.30 -0.82 18.80
N VAL A 212 -2.87 -1.66 19.67
CA VAL A 212 -2.22 -2.23 20.86
C VAL A 212 -1.76 -3.66 20.59
N ASN A 213 -0.93 -4.25 21.44
CA ASN A 213 -0.57 -5.66 21.29
C ASN A 213 -1.84 -6.54 21.34
N SER A 214 -1.89 -7.58 20.51
CA SER A 214 -2.88 -8.65 20.70
C SER A 214 -2.70 -9.23 22.10
N ALA A 215 -3.80 -9.56 22.77
CA ALA A 215 -3.72 -10.32 24.01
C ALA A 215 -2.98 -11.65 23.72
N PRO A 216 -2.08 -12.10 24.61
CA PRO A 216 -1.38 -13.37 24.47
C PRO A 216 -2.35 -14.57 24.46
#